data_AF-A0A926FG08-F1
#
_entry.id   AF-A0A926FG08-F1
#
_cell.length_a   1.000
_cell.length_b   1.000
_cell.length_c   1.000
_cell.angle_alpha   90.00
_cell.angle_beta   90.00
_cell.angle_gamma   90.00
#
_symmetry.space_group_name_H-M   'P 1'
#
loop_
_entity.id
_entity.type
_entity.pdbx_description
1 polymer ?
#
loop_
_entity_poly.entity_id
_entity_poly.type
_entity_poly.pdbx_seq_one_letter_code
_entity_poly.pdbx_strand_id
1 'polypeptide(L)'
;MYNGKLLGVTKCLLTENLNAEELDNLKEYRVGQFADGWGEGFEQREISTSDGNIYVHFWEYSNTYYIKTEEELTQDFEQGQGMQPMQGM
;
A
#
# COMPACT_ATOMS: atom_id res chain seq x y z
N MET A 1 17.08 4.21 2.48
CA MET A 1 18.35 4.44 1.74
C MET A 1 19.11 3.13 1.73
N TYR A 2 19.60 2.66 0.58
CA TYR A 2 20.43 1.46 0.48
C TYR A 2 21.66 1.80 -0.36
N ASN A 3 22.86 1.55 0.17
CA ASN A 3 24.12 1.95 -0.47
C ASN A 3 24.17 3.43 -0.88
N GLY A 4 23.65 4.32 -0.02
CA GLY A 4 23.60 5.76 -0.30
C GLY A 4 22.56 6.18 -1.35
N LYS A 5 21.72 5.27 -1.84
CA LYS A 5 20.67 5.56 -2.81
C LYS A 5 19.30 5.60 -2.14
N LEU A 6 18.50 6.59 -2.53
CA LEU A 6 17.09 6.69 -2.15
C LEU A 6 16.31 5.64 -2.94
N LEU A 7 15.68 4.70 -2.23
CA LEU A 7 14.94 3.58 -2.85
C LEU A 7 13.43 3.81 -2.91
N GLY A 8 12.92 4.88 -2.29
CA GLY A 8 11.49 5.15 -2.25
C GLY A 8 11.21 6.57 -1.77
N VAL A 9 10.14 7.15 -2.31
CA VAL A 9 9.61 8.45 -1.92
C VAL A 9 8.11 8.32 -1.75
N THR A 10 7.58 8.82 -0.65
CA THR A 10 6.13 8.96 -0.48
C THR A 10 5.73 10.39 -0.72
N LYS A 11 4.71 10.57 -1.58
CA LYS A 11 4.03 11.85 -1.75
C LYS A 11 2.67 11.74 -1.07
N CYS A 12 2.37 12.64 -0.15
CA CYS A 12 1.06 12.75 0.48
C CYS A 12 0.35 13.98 -0.08
N LEU A 13 -0.86 13.78 -0.60
CA LEU A 13 -1.77 14.86 -0.95
C LEU A 13 -2.68 15.11 0.25
N LEU A 14 -2.74 16.35 0.68
CA LEU A 14 -3.52 16.76 1.84
C LEU A 14 -4.64 17.68 1.37
N THR A 15 -5.84 17.48 1.91
CA THR A 15 -6.97 18.39 1.69
C THR A 15 -6.84 19.67 2.51
N GLU A 16 -6.15 19.59 3.64
CA GLU A 16 -5.89 20.70 4.58
C GLU A 16 -4.47 20.61 5.14
N ASN A 17 -3.97 21.70 5.70
CA ASN A 17 -2.64 21.69 6.33
C ASN A 17 -2.66 20.89 7.63
N LEU A 18 -1.64 20.07 7.83
CA LEU A 18 -1.43 19.36 9.10
C LEU A 18 -0.83 20.32 10.14
N ASN A 19 -1.27 20.19 11.38
CA ASN A 19 -0.59 20.76 12.52
C ASN A 19 0.69 19.95 12.86
N ALA A 20 1.47 20.43 13.84
CA ALA A 20 2.75 19.80 14.19
C ALA A 20 2.59 18.35 14.69
N GLU A 21 1.58 18.10 15.51
CA GLU A 21 1.29 16.77 16.07
C GLU A 21 0.82 15.81 14.97
N GLU A 22 -0.09 16.25 14.10
CA GLU A 22 -0.58 15.47 12.96
C GLU A 22 0.55 15.12 11.97
N LEU A 23 1.46 16.06 11.73
CA LEU A 23 2.62 15.83 10.88
C LEU A 23 3.57 14.79 11.48
N ASP A 24 3.80 14.84 12.79
CA ASP A 24 4.67 13.88 13.46
C ASP A 24 4.03 12.48 13.52
N ASN A 25 2.72 12.39 13.80
CA ASN A 25 1.96 11.14 13.69
C ASN A 25 2.04 10.54 12.28
N LEU A 26 1.92 11.37 11.23
CA LEU A 26 2.05 10.92 9.84
C LEU A 26 3.46 10.38 9.55
N LYS A 27 4.50 11.03 10.06
CA LYS A 27 5.89 10.54 9.89
C LYS A 27 6.10 9.22 10.60
N GLU A 28 5.66 9.08 11.85
CA GLU A 28 5.79 7.84 12.62
C GLU A 28 5.09 6.67 11.94
N TYR A 29 3.85 6.89 11.47
CA TYR A 29 3.12 5.91 10.69
C TYR A 29 3.90 5.47 9.44
N ARG A 30 4.46 6.43 8.68
CA ARG A 30 5.25 6.13 7.48
C ARG A 30 6.53 5.38 7.80
N VAL A 31 7.25 5.75 8.85
CA VAL A 31 8.45 5.04 9.29
C VAL A 31 8.12 3.58 9.59
N GLY A 32 7.03 3.31 10.31
CA GLY A 32 6.56 1.94 10.56
C GLY A 32 6.29 1.18 9.26
N GLN A 33 5.57 1.79 8.31
CA GLN A 33 5.28 1.16 7.01
C GLN A 33 6.53 0.88 6.16
N PHE A 34 7.63 1.61 6.33
CA PHE A 34 8.87 1.41 5.55
C PHE A 34 9.93 0.58 6.25
N ALA A 35 9.79 0.30 7.55
CA ALA A 35 10.78 -0.46 8.32
C ALA A 35 10.70 -1.97 8.01
N ASP A 36 9.50 -2.52 8.04
CA ASP A 36 9.27 -3.98 8.01
C ASP A 36 8.72 -4.47 6.66
N GLY A 37 8.45 -3.54 5.74
CA GLY A 37 7.88 -3.79 4.42
C GLY A 37 6.56 -3.06 4.25
N TRP A 38 6.37 -2.43 3.10
CA TRP A 38 5.14 -1.68 2.84
C TRP A 38 3.93 -2.62 2.87
N GLY A 39 2.94 -2.26 3.68
CA GLY A 39 1.68 -2.98 3.79
C GLY A 39 1.67 -4.15 4.77
N GLU A 40 2.81 -4.52 5.37
CA GLU A 40 2.87 -5.56 6.39
C GLU A 40 1.92 -5.25 7.57
N GLY A 41 1.87 -3.98 8.00
CA GLY A 41 0.94 -3.55 9.05
C GLY A 41 -0.54 -3.71 8.71
N PHE A 42 -0.92 -3.80 7.43
CA PHE A 42 -2.31 -4.08 7.02
C PHE A 42 -2.64 -5.57 7.14
N GLU A 43 -1.66 -6.46 7.03
CA GLU A 43 -1.87 -7.89 7.28
C GLU A 43 -2.00 -8.21 8.77
N GLN A 44 -1.31 -7.44 9.61
CA GLN A 44 -1.26 -7.68 11.05
C GLN A 44 -2.47 -7.14 11.83
N ARG A 45 -3.24 -6.20 11.27
CA ARG A 45 -4.35 -5.56 11.99
C ARG A 45 -5.56 -5.34 11.11
N GLU A 46 -6.73 -5.63 11.68
CA GLU A 46 -8.00 -5.28 11.08
C GLU A 46 -8.18 -3.77 10.95
N ILE A 47 -8.72 -3.35 9.81
CA ILE A 47 -9.13 -1.96 9.58
C ILE A 47 -10.63 -1.88 9.87
N SER A 48 -10.99 -1.31 11.00
CA SER A 48 -12.40 -1.14 11.38
C SER A 48 -13.07 -0.06 10.52
N THR A 49 -14.23 -0.41 9.96
CA THR A 49 -15.11 0.48 9.19
C THR A 49 -16.51 0.43 9.77
N SER A 50 -17.40 1.34 9.32
CA SER A 50 -18.82 1.32 9.70
C SER A 50 -19.54 0.03 9.32
N ASP A 51 -19.06 -0.64 8.27
CA ASP A 51 -19.68 -1.83 7.69
C ASP A 51 -18.99 -3.14 8.12
N GLY A 52 -17.97 -3.05 8.99
CA GLY A 52 -17.24 -4.20 9.51
C GLY A 52 -15.72 -4.02 9.48
N ASN A 53 -15.01 -5.11 9.72
CA ASN A 53 -13.54 -5.15 9.73
C ASN A 53 -13.01 -5.61 8.37
N ILE A 54 -12.08 -4.84 7.79
CA ILE A 54 -11.34 -5.23 6.58
C ILE A 54 -10.03 -5.89 7.01
N TYR A 55 -9.74 -7.06 6.44
CA TYR A 55 -8.46 -7.77 6.58
C TYR A 55 -7.75 -7.76 5.22
N VAL A 56 -6.48 -7.38 5.20
CA VAL A 56 -5.67 -7.36 3.99
C VAL A 56 -4.70 -8.54 4.04
N HIS A 57 -4.63 -9.33 2.97
CA HIS A 57 -3.65 -10.40 2.82
C HIS A 57 -3.04 -10.29 1.42
N PHE A 58 -1.72 -10.08 1.36
CA PHE A 58 -0.94 -10.05 0.13
C PHE A 58 -0.39 -11.42 -0.24
N TRP A 59 -0.57 -12.43 0.62
CA TRP A 59 -0.19 -13.79 0.33
C TRP A 59 -1.14 -14.44 -0.69
N GLU A 60 -0.59 -14.86 -1.82
CA GLU A 60 -1.27 -15.61 -2.88
C GLU A 60 -0.57 -16.97 -3.02
N TYR A 61 -1.34 -18.07 -3.14
CA TYR A 61 -0.76 -19.41 -3.34
C TYR A 61 -0.02 -19.54 -4.67
N SER A 62 -0.47 -18.79 -5.68
CA SER A 62 0.18 -18.72 -6.98
C SER A 62 1.29 -17.65 -6.96
N ASN A 63 2.43 -17.93 -7.58
CA ASN A 63 3.53 -16.96 -7.74
C ASN A 63 3.19 -15.83 -8.75
N THR A 64 1.93 -15.43 -8.82
CA THR A 64 1.42 -14.40 -9.72
C THR A 64 1.20 -13.06 -9.02
N TYR A 65 1.37 -13.00 -7.70
CA TYR A 65 1.39 -11.75 -6.96
C TYR A 65 2.76 -11.07 -7.09
N TYR A 66 2.77 -9.87 -7.66
CA TYR A 66 3.93 -9.00 -7.75
C TYR A 66 3.50 -7.54 -7.70
N ILE A 67 4.36 -6.70 -7.11
CA ILE A 67 4.17 -5.25 -7.11
C ILE A 67 4.52 -4.74 -8.51
N LYS A 68 3.58 -4.01 -9.12
CA LYS A 68 3.75 -3.33 -10.40
C LYS A 68 3.89 -1.83 -10.18
N THR A 69 4.65 -1.19 -11.05
CA THR A 69 4.57 0.26 -11.25
C THR A 69 3.22 0.62 -11.88
N GLU A 70 2.84 1.90 -11.77
CA GLU A 70 1.62 2.41 -12.42
C GLU A 70 1.64 2.14 -13.93
N GLU A 71 2.79 2.34 -14.59
CA GLU A 71 2.96 2.09 -16.02
C GLU A 71 2.73 0.62 -16.39
N GLU A 72 3.31 -0.32 -15.64
CA GLU A 72 3.11 -1.77 -15.84
C GLU A 72 1.64 -2.15 -15.62
N LEU A 73 1.00 -1.60 -14.60
CA LEU A 73 -0.41 -1.87 -14.30
C LEU A 73 -1.34 -1.33 -15.41
N THR A 74 -1.10 -0.11 -15.88
CA THR A 74 -1.86 0.50 -16.98
C THR A 74 -1.70 -0.30 -18.27
N GLN A 75 -0.48 -0.74 -18.60
CA GLN A 75 -0.24 -1.57 -19.77
C GLN A 75 -1.00 -2.90 -19.72
N ASP A 76 -1.08 -3.53 -18.54
CA ASP A 76 -1.84 -4.78 -18.38
C ASP A 76 -3.34 -4.59 -18.55
N PHE A 77 -3.89 -3.45 -18.09
CA PHE A 77 -5.29 -3.10 -18.34
C PHE A 77 -5.55 -2.85 -19.83
N GLU A 78 -4.65 -2.15 -20.52
CA GLU A 78 -4.74 -1.89 -21.97
C GLU A 78 -4.61 -3.19 -22.80
N GLN A 79 -3.83 -4.15 -22.32
CA GLN A 79 -3.62 -5.44 -22.98
C GLN A 79 -4.63 -6.53 -22.57
N GLY A 80 -5.60 -6.21 -21.70
CA GLY A 80 -6.63 -7.16 -21.25
C GLY A 80 -6.10 -8.26 -20.32
N GLN A 81 -4.92 -8.07 -19.71
CA GLN A 81 -4.28 -8.97 -18.75
C GLN A 81 -4.42 -8.52 -17.29
N GLY A 82 -5.11 -7.41 -17.04
CA GLY A 82 -5.43 -6.96 -15.68
C GLY A 82 -6.11 -8.09 -14.89
N MET A 83 -5.62 -8.35 -13.68
CA MET A 83 -6.26 -9.30 -12.75
C MET A 83 -7.76 -8.97 -12.69
N GLN A 84 -8.60 -9.92 -13.09
CA GLN A 84 -10.04 -9.78 -12.88
C GLN A 84 -10.26 -9.67 -11.38
N PRO A 85 -11.04 -8.68 -10.90
CA PRO A 85 -11.39 -8.63 -9.50
C PRO A 85 -11.99 -10.00 -9.14
N MET A 86 -11.51 -10.60 -8.06
CA MET A 86 -12.01 -11.88 -7.58
C MET A 86 -13.52 -11.72 -7.35
N GLN A 87 -14.32 -12.20 -8.31
CA GLN A 87 -15.76 -12.31 -8.14
C GLN A 87 -16.02 -13.51 -7.22
N GLY A 88 -16.40 -13.23 -5.99
CA GLY A 88 -16.95 -14.18 -5.02
C GLY A 88 -17.02 -13.50 -3.65
N MET A 89 -18.11 -13.54 -2.90
CA MET A 89 -19.17 -14.55 -2.76
C MET A 89 -20.53 -13.91 -2.46
#